data_AF-A0A816E6W3-F1
#
_entry.id   AF-A0A816E6W3-F1
#
_cell.length_a   1.000
_cell.length_b   1.000
_cell.length_c   1.000
_cell.angle_alpha   90.00
_cell.angle_beta   90.00
_cell.angle_gamma   90.00
#
_symmetry.space_group_name_H-M   'P 1'
#
loop_
_entity.id
_entity.type
_entity.pdbx_description
1 polymer ?
#
loop_
_entity_poly.entity_id
_entity_poly.type
_entity_poly.pdbx_seq_one_letter_code
_entity_poly.pdbx_strand_id
1 'polypeptide(L)'
;PPSNRKDDHLLNWRLLFHAYMLIGNLECFTAFFCFCYYWIDNGISFYSLLFTYEYFGINPPTAYSPEKFLEMINVSQSIYYCSLCVFQVFNYFATRTRYASILQHNPFWGKNRNWFAFVAIAFSIGIVLLFTQVTRFNEIFATAPVPAKYIMPTLGFGVLWLVVDELRKLYIRKYPQSIISKIAW
;
A
#
# COMPACT_ATOMS: atom_id res chain seq x y z
N PRO A 1 25.83 18.44 16.02
CA PRO A 1 27.19 18.03 15.59
C PRO A 1 27.11 17.47 14.18
N PRO A 2 28.19 17.54 13.37
CA PRO A 2 28.22 16.89 12.05
C PRO A 2 28.09 15.37 12.20
N SER A 3 27.42 14.74 11.24
CA SER A 3 27.14 13.30 11.26
C SER A 3 28.43 12.48 11.20
N ASN A 4 28.52 11.43 12.02
CA ASN A 4 29.69 10.55 12.07
C ASN A 4 29.53 9.41 11.06
N ARG A 5 30.38 9.36 10.03
CA ARG A 5 30.31 8.34 8.97
C ARG A 5 30.37 6.88 9.45
N LYS A 6 30.94 6.63 10.63
CA LYS A 6 31.08 5.27 11.20
C LYS A 6 29.82 4.79 11.94
N ASP A 7 29.02 5.71 12.46
CA ASP A 7 27.86 5.38 13.30
C ASP A 7 26.54 5.71 12.58
N ASP A 8 26.50 6.83 11.86
CA ASP A 8 25.33 7.35 11.16
C ASP A 8 25.30 6.87 9.69
N HIS A 9 25.09 5.58 9.51
CA HIS A 9 24.90 5.02 8.17
C HIS A 9 23.58 5.51 7.56
N LEU A 10 23.60 5.82 6.25
CA LEU A 10 22.41 6.22 5.50
C LEU A 10 21.31 5.17 5.55
N LEU A 11 21.70 3.89 5.52
CA LEU A 11 20.85 2.73 5.66
C LEU A 11 21.18 2.03 6.97
N ASN A 12 20.27 2.16 7.94
CA ASN A 12 20.41 1.58 9.28
C ASN A 12 19.39 0.45 9.45
N TRP A 13 19.71 -0.54 10.28
CA TRP A 13 18.80 -1.63 10.62
C TRP A 13 17.44 -1.15 11.14
N ARG A 14 17.40 -0.03 11.88
CA ARG A 14 16.13 0.57 12.35
C ARG A 14 15.22 1.00 11.19
N LEU A 15 15.82 1.57 10.13
CA LEU A 15 15.10 1.95 8.91
C LEU A 15 14.59 0.69 8.19
N LEU A 16 15.45 -0.31 8.03
CA LEU A 16 15.08 -1.57 7.38
C LEU A 16 13.95 -2.29 8.12
N PHE A 17 14.08 -2.43 9.45
CA PHE A 17 13.06 -3.05 10.27
C PHE A 17 11.73 -2.32 10.14
N HIS A 18 11.72 -0.99 10.24
CA HIS A 18 10.50 -0.21 10.07
C HIS A 18 9.90 -0.39 8.67
N ALA A 19 10.70 -0.21 7.61
CA ALA A 19 10.23 -0.29 6.23
C ALA A 19 9.70 -1.69 5.86
N TYR A 20 10.45 -2.75 6.15
CA TYR A 20 10.08 -4.11 5.75
C TYR A 20 9.07 -4.75 6.69
N MET A 21 9.31 -4.68 8.01
CA MET A 21 8.47 -5.41 8.97
C MET A 21 7.16 -4.70 9.27
N LEU A 22 7.12 -3.36 9.25
CA LEU A 22 5.89 -2.62 9.56
C LEU A 22 5.20 -2.14 8.29
N ILE A 23 5.86 -1.29 7.50
CA ILE A 23 5.23 -0.66 6.33
C ILE A 23 4.86 -1.72 5.28
N GLY A 24 5.86 -2.53 4.88
CA GLY A 24 5.67 -3.54 3.84
C GLY A 24 4.62 -4.59 4.19
N ASN A 25 4.59 -5.09 5.43
CA ASN A 25 3.56 -6.04 5.85
C ASN A 25 2.16 -5.43 5.89
N LEU A 26 2.02 -4.16 6.29
CA LEU A 26 0.72 -3.48 6.29
C LEU A 26 0.23 -3.18 4.87
N GLU A 27 1.12 -2.80 3.96
CA GLU A 27 0.84 -2.64 2.53
C GLU A 27 0.35 -3.97 1.92
N CYS A 28 1.11 -5.03 2.15
CA CYS A 28 0.79 -6.39 1.72
C CYS A 28 -0.57 -6.84 2.26
N PHE A 29 -0.80 -6.67 3.56
CA PHE A 29 -2.07 -7.02 4.21
C PHE A 29 -3.24 -6.25 3.60
N THR A 30 -3.10 -4.95 3.38
CA THR A 30 -4.15 -4.10 2.79
C THR A 30 -4.49 -4.53 1.37
N ALA A 31 -3.46 -4.82 0.56
CA ALA A 31 -3.66 -5.26 -0.82
C ALA A 31 -4.30 -6.65 -0.89
N PHE A 32 -3.87 -7.60 -0.05
CA PHE A 32 -4.51 -8.92 0.07
C PHE A 32 -5.94 -8.83 0.57
N PHE A 33 -6.25 -7.91 1.49
CA PHE A 33 -7.62 -7.68 1.94
C PHE A 33 -8.53 -7.26 0.78
N CYS A 34 -8.09 -6.30 -0.04
CA CYS A 34 -8.86 -5.83 -1.20
C CYS A 34 -9.01 -6.93 -2.27
N PHE A 35 -7.95 -7.72 -2.49
CA PHE A 35 -7.99 -8.90 -3.35
C PHE A 35 -9.03 -9.92 -2.88
N CYS A 36 -9.02 -10.29 -1.59
CA CYS A 36 -9.96 -11.27 -1.04
C CYS A 36 -11.39 -10.74 -1.03
N TYR A 37 -11.57 -9.44 -0.77
CA TYR A 37 -12.87 -8.79 -0.81
C TYR A 37 -13.55 -8.93 -2.18
N TYR A 38 -12.79 -8.82 -3.28
CA TYR A 38 -13.30 -9.06 -4.63
C TYR A 38 -13.83 -10.48 -4.80
N TRP A 39 -13.07 -11.49 -4.39
CA TRP A 39 -13.48 -12.89 -4.54
C TRP A 39 -14.73 -13.22 -3.72
N ILE A 40 -14.80 -12.74 -2.49
CA ILE A 40 -15.95 -12.93 -1.59
C ILE A 40 -17.21 -12.30 -2.18
N ASP A 41 -17.11 -11.08 -2.72
CA ASP A 41 -18.24 -10.38 -3.36
C ASP A 41 -18.76 -11.11 -4.62
N ASN A 42 -17.88 -11.83 -5.32
CA ASN A 42 -18.25 -12.67 -6.48
C ASN A 42 -18.68 -14.10 -6.08
N GLY A 43 -18.88 -14.37 -4.79
CA GLY A 43 -19.38 -15.65 -4.27
C GLY A 43 -18.32 -16.74 -4.12
N ILE A 44 -17.03 -16.41 -4.24
CA ILE A 44 -15.91 -17.34 -4.06
C ILE A 44 -15.33 -17.15 -2.66
N SER A 45 -15.46 -18.18 -1.83
CA SER A 45 -15.01 -18.13 -0.44
C SER A 45 -13.48 -18.08 -0.35
N PHE A 46 -12.95 -17.34 0.63
CA PHE A 46 -11.51 -17.24 0.90
C PHE A 46 -10.84 -18.62 1.06
N TYR A 47 -11.53 -19.59 1.67
CA TYR A 47 -10.98 -20.94 1.87
C TYR A 47 -10.70 -21.67 0.55
N SER A 48 -11.40 -21.33 -0.52
CA SER A 48 -11.17 -21.91 -1.85
C SER A 48 -9.95 -21.34 -2.57
N LEU A 49 -9.34 -20.27 -2.04
CA LEU A 49 -8.08 -19.70 -2.53
C LEU A 49 -6.86 -20.34 -1.84
N LEU A 50 -7.04 -20.86 -0.62
CA LEU A 50 -5.94 -21.35 0.18
C LEU A 50 -5.44 -22.70 -0.36
N PHE A 51 -4.13 -22.77 -0.61
CA PHE A 51 -3.41 -23.97 -1.07
C PHE A 51 -3.89 -24.57 -2.40
N THR A 52 -4.66 -23.82 -3.20
CA THR A 52 -5.21 -24.32 -4.46
C THR A 52 -4.26 -24.09 -5.64
N TYR A 53 -3.43 -23.05 -5.59
CA TYR A 53 -2.39 -22.74 -6.60
C TYR A 53 -2.95 -22.80 -8.04
N GLU A 54 -2.41 -23.70 -8.88
CA GLU A 54 -2.84 -23.91 -10.28
C GLU A 54 -4.21 -24.60 -10.38
N TYR A 55 -4.66 -25.31 -9.33
CA TYR A 55 -5.97 -25.97 -9.30
C TYR A 55 -7.12 -25.02 -8.95
N PHE A 56 -6.83 -23.73 -8.78
CA PHE A 56 -7.84 -22.73 -8.43
C PHE A 56 -8.88 -22.61 -9.55
N GLY A 57 -10.16 -22.88 -9.23
CA GLY A 57 -11.26 -22.92 -10.20
C GLY A 57 -11.51 -24.29 -10.84
N ILE A 58 -10.60 -25.26 -10.68
CA ILE A 58 -10.71 -26.63 -11.21
C ILE A 58 -11.31 -27.57 -10.15
N ASN A 59 -10.85 -27.48 -8.90
CA ASN A 59 -11.33 -28.29 -7.78
C ASN A 59 -11.45 -27.44 -6.50
N PRO A 60 -12.66 -27.04 -6.05
CA PRO A 60 -13.98 -27.33 -6.60
C PRO A 60 -14.26 -26.55 -7.90
N PRO A 61 -15.01 -27.12 -8.85
CA PRO A 61 -15.39 -26.44 -10.08
C PRO A 61 -16.24 -25.21 -9.75
N THR A 62 -15.83 -24.06 -10.30
CA THR A 62 -16.62 -22.82 -10.16
C THR A 62 -17.76 -22.81 -11.18
N ALA A 63 -18.83 -22.07 -10.89
CA ALA A 63 -19.96 -21.90 -11.80
C ALA A 63 -19.65 -21.02 -13.03
N TYR A 64 -18.40 -20.56 -13.18
CA TYR A 64 -17.99 -19.62 -14.21
C TYR A 64 -17.29 -20.35 -15.37
N SER A 65 -17.47 -19.82 -16.59
CA SER A 65 -16.69 -20.26 -17.76
C SER A 65 -15.19 -20.01 -17.54
N PRO A 66 -14.29 -20.86 -18.06
CA PRO A 66 -12.84 -20.65 -17.96
C PRO A 66 -12.37 -19.26 -18.40
N GLU A 67 -12.98 -18.71 -19.46
CA GLU A 67 -12.66 -17.38 -19.98
C GLU A 67 -13.02 -16.28 -18.98
N LYS A 68 -14.21 -16.37 -18.39
CA LYS A 68 -14.68 -15.43 -17.36
C LYS A 68 -13.85 -15.54 -16.08
N PHE A 69 -13.41 -16.74 -15.75
CA PHE A 69 -12.55 -16.97 -14.59
C PHE A 69 -11.18 -16.30 -14.75
N LEU A 70 -10.58 -16.39 -15.95
CA LEU A 70 -9.33 -15.70 -16.27
C LEU A 70 -9.49 -14.17 -16.19
N GLU A 71 -10.59 -13.63 -16.70
CA GLU A 71 -10.92 -12.21 -16.55
C GLU A 71 -11.01 -11.80 -15.07
N MET A 72 -11.69 -12.60 -14.23
CA MET A 72 -11.78 -12.35 -12.80
C MET A 72 -10.41 -12.38 -12.10
N ILE A 73 -9.50 -13.27 -12.52
CA ILE A 73 -8.12 -13.29 -12.03
C ILE A 73 -7.41 -11.98 -12.37
N ASN A 74 -7.46 -11.54 -13.63
CA ASN A 74 -6.83 -10.31 -14.08
C ASN A 74 -7.38 -9.07 -13.34
N VAL A 75 -8.70 -9.04 -13.09
CA VAL A 75 -9.35 -8.00 -12.27
C VAL A 75 -8.82 -8.03 -10.84
N SER A 76 -8.76 -9.20 -10.21
CA SER A 76 -8.29 -9.34 -8.83
C SER A 76 -6.82 -8.93 -8.66
N GLN A 77 -5.95 -9.29 -9.60
CA GLN A 77 -4.54 -8.88 -9.61
C GLN A 77 -4.41 -7.36 -9.81
N SER A 78 -5.24 -6.78 -10.68
CA SER A 78 -5.28 -5.34 -10.92
C SER A 78 -5.77 -4.58 -9.67
N ILE A 79 -6.72 -5.13 -8.91
CA ILE A 79 -7.15 -4.58 -7.61
C ILE A 79 -5.98 -4.55 -6.64
N TYR A 80 -5.24 -5.65 -6.50
CA TYR A 80 -4.07 -5.74 -5.64
C TYR A 80 -3.02 -4.66 -6.00
N TYR A 81 -2.69 -4.54 -7.29
CA TYR A 81 -1.78 -3.52 -7.80
C TYR A 81 -2.25 -2.09 -7.47
N CYS A 82 -3.52 -1.77 -7.78
CA CYS A 82 -4.08 -0.45 -7.53
C CYS A 82 -4.08 -0.10 -6.03
N SER A 83 -4.43 -1.06 -5.18
CA SER A 83 -4.40 -0.91 -3.72
C SER A 83 -2.99 -0.58 -3.22
N LEU A 84 -1.95 -1.25 -3.72
CA LEU A 84 -0.57 -0.88 -3.37
C LEU A 84 -0.23 0.55 -3.80
N CYS A 85 -0.53 0.93 -5.04
CA CYS A 85 -0.25 2.27 -5.53
C CYS A 85 -0.97 3.37 -4.73
N VAL A 86 -2.24 3.13 -4.35
CA VAL A 86 -3.00 4.06 -3.52
C VAL A 86 -2.41 4.14 -2.11
N PHE A 87 -2.05 2.99 -1.51
CA PHE A 87 -1.43 2.98 -0.18
C PHE A 87 -0.09 3.74 -0.16
N GLN A 88 0.69 3.67 -1.24
CA GLN A 88 1.97 4.40 -1.34
C GLN A 88 1.81 5.92 -1.20
N VAL A 89 0.66 6.49 -1.59
CA VAL A 89 0.37 7.91 -1.36
C VAL A 89 0.32 8.22 0.14
N PHE A 90 -0.32 7.36 0.94
CA PHE A 90 -0.37 7.50 2.39
C PHE A 90 1.00 7.24 3.02
N ASN A 91 1.71 6.22 2.54
CA ASN A 91 3.06 5.91 3.00
C ASN A 91 4.04 7.07 2.75
N TYR A 92 3.93 7.76 1.61
CA TYR A 92 4.72 8.96 1.32
C TYR A 92 4.49 10.06 2.38
N PHE A 93 3.22 10.33 2.73
CA PHE A 93 2.92 11.34 3.75
C PHE A 93 3.40 10.93 5.15
N ALA A 94 3.30 9.64 5.50
CA ALA A 94 3.83 9.09 6.76
C ALA A 94 5.36 9.26 6.86
N THR A 95 6.09 8.78 5.86
CA THR A 95 7.57 8.71 5.87
C THR A 95 8.28 10.04 5.63
N ARG A 96 7.55 11.09 5.23
CA ARG A 96 8.10 12.42 4.97
C ARG A 96 8.78 13.03 6.19
N THR A 97 8.30 12.74 7.39
CA THR A 97 8.87 13.25 8.65
C THR A 97 9.27 12.08 9.54
N ARG A 98 10.51 12.10 10.05
CA ARG A 98 11.00 11.05 10.96
C ARG A 98 10.50 11.24 12.40
N TYR A 99 10.55 12.48 12.89
CA TYR A 99 10.19 12.83 14.27
C TYR A 99 9.08 13.89 14.38
N ALA A 100 8.99 14.81 13.40
CA ALA A 100 8.00 15.89 13.42
C ALA A 100 6.61 15.39 13.01
N SER A 101 5.56 15.92 13.63
CA SER A 101 4.19 15.62 13.22
C SER A 101 3.90 16.18 11.83
N ILE A 102 3.09 15.49 11.05
CA ILE A 102 2.50 16.01 9.80
C ILE A 102 1.77 17.33 10.04
N LEU A 103 1.14 17.53 11.20
CA LEU A 103 0.43 18.79 11.52
C LEU A 103 1.39 19.97 11.74
N GLN A 104 2.57 19.71 12.31
CA GLN A 104 3.61 20.72 12.51
C GLN A 104 4.40 20.98 11.22
N HIS A 105 4.58 19.95 10.40
CA HIS A 105 5.24 19.99 9.10
C HIS A 105 4.23 19.83 7.97
N ASN A 106 3.23 20.73 7.96
CA ASN A 106 2.08 20.61 7.07
C ASN A 106 2.51 20.57 5.58
N PRO A 107 2.13 19.52 4.83
CA PRO A 107 2.47 19.39 3.42
C PRO A 107 1.68 20.33 2.50
N PHE A 108 0.50 20.79 2.93
CA PHE A 108 -0.45 21.54 2.10
C PHE A 108 -0.17 23.05 2.10
N TRP A 109 0.21 23.63 3.25
CA TRP A 109 0.39 25.07 3.42
C TRP A 109 1.64 25.41 4.25
N GLY A 110 2.31 26.53 3.93
CA GLY A 110 3.45 27.07 4.69
C GLY A 110 4.83 26.92 4.04
N LYS A 111 5.89 27.19 4.82
CA LYS A 111 7.30 27.26 4.39
C LYS A 111 7.89 25.92 3.91
N ASN A 112 7.26 24.81 4.28
CA ASN A 112 7.69 23.44 3.96
C ASN A 112 6.82 22.79 2.85
N ARG A 113 6.09 23.58 2.05
CA ARG A 113 5.27 23.07 0.94
C ARG A 113 6.16 22.44 -0.13
N ASN A 114 5.77 21.26 -0.62
CA ASN A 114 6.43 20.60 -1.74
C ASN A 114 5.41 20.34 -2.85
N TRP A 115 5.35 21.21 -3.86
CA TRP A 115 4.40 21.06 -4.97
C TRP A 115 4.74 19.89 -5.90
N PHE A 116 6.02 19.58 -6.07
CA PHE A 116 6.47 18.45 -6.88
C PHE A 116 5.94 17.12 -6.36
N ALA A 117 5.71 17.00 -5.04
CA ALA A 117 5.09 15.81 -4.46
C ALA A 117 3.67 15.58 -4.99
N PHE A 118 2.85 16.63 -5.06
CA PHE A 118 1.49 16.52 -5.59
C PHE A 118 1.47 16.21 -7.08
N VAL A 119 2.41 16.79 -7.84
CA VAL A 119 2.58 16.46 -9.26
C VAL A 119 2.99 15.00 -9.44
N ALA A 120 3.92 14.50 -8.62
CA ALA A 120 4.34 13.11 -8.64
C ALA A 120 3.20 12.14 -8.28
N ILE A 121 2.37 12.48 -7.28
CA ILE A 121 1.17 11.70 -6.93
C ILE A 121 0.17 11.69 -8.09
N ALA A 122 -0.12 12.83 -8.68
CA ALA A 122 -1.03 12.93 -9.83
C ALA A 122 -0.52 12.13 -11.03
N PHE A 123 0.79 12.21 -11.31
CA PHE A 123 1.43 11.43 -12.36
C PHE A 123 1.38 9.92 -12.08
N SER A 124 1.63 9.50 -10.84
CA SER A 124 1.51 8.10 -10.41
C SER A 124 0.09 7.56 -10.60
N ILE A 125 -0.93 8.33 -10.19
CA ILE A 125 -2.35 7.98 -10.42
C ILE A 125 -2.65 7.89 -11.93
N GLY A 126 -2.12 8.82 -12.73
CA GLY A 126 -2.27 8.81 -14.19
C GLY A 126 -1.70 7.54 -14.82
N ILE A 127 -0.54 7.06 -14.34
CA ILE A 127 0.05 5.79 -14.77
C ILE A 127 -0.87 4.63 -14.39
N VAL A 128 -1.35 4.55 -13.15
CA VAL A 128 -2.24 3.46 -12.72
C VAL A 128 -3.51 3.40 -13.57
N LEU A 129 -4.10 4.55 -13.89
CA LEU A 129 -5.26 4.61 -14.78
C LEU A 129 -4.94 4.19 -16.21
N LEU A 130 -3.77 4.59 -16.74
CA LEU A 130 -3.30 4.19 -18.06
C LEU A 130 -3.14 2.66 -18.15
N PHE A 131 -2.59 2.02 -17.11
CA PHE A 131 -2.38 0.57 -17.09
C PHE A 131 -3.67 -0.23 -16.89
N THR A 132 -4.72 0.35 -16.31
CA THR A 132 -5.97 -0.39 -16.00
C THR A 132 -7.11 -0.13 -16.99
N GLN A 133 -7.17 1.06 -17.59
CA GLN A 133 -8.28 1.47 -18.45
C GLN A 133 -7.99 1.28 -19.95
N VAL A 134 -6.73 1.16 -20.35
CA VAL A 134 -6.36 1.05 -21.76
C VAL A 134 -6.27 -0.41 -22.17
N THR A 135 -7.18 -0.83 -23.06
CA THR A 135 -7.30 -2.23 -23.52
C THR A 135 -5.99 -2.82 -24.05
N ARG A 136 -5.18 -2.03 -24.76
CA ARG A 136 -3.87 -2.49 -25.27
C ARG A 136 -2.88 -2.84 -24.16
N PHE A 137 -2.90 -2.10 -23.06
CA PHE A 137 -2.05 -2.42 -21.91
C PHE A 137 -2.62 -3.60 -21.12
N ASN A 138 -3.95 -3.72 -21.05
CA ASN A 138 -4.63 -4.87 -20.44
C ASN A 138 -4.27 -6.20 -21.13
N GLU A 139 -4.19 -6.22 -22.47
CA GLU A 139 -3.77 -7.41 -23.23
C GLU A 139 -2.30 -7.80 -22.99
N ILE A 140 -1.40 -6.82 -22.83
CA ILE A 140 0.04 -7.06 -22.69
C ILE A 140 0.42 -7.40 -21.24
N PHE A 141 -0.16 -6.68 -20.27
CA PHE A 141 0.17 -6.81 -18.85
C PHE A 141 -0.81 -7.70 -18.08
N ALA A 142 -1.79 -8.31 -18.76
CA ALA A 142 -2.88 -9.08 -18.15
C ALA A 142 -3.63 -8.28 -17.07
N THR A 143 -3.75 -6.96 -17.24
CA THR A 143 -4.53 -6.08 -16.36
C THR A 143 -5.98 -5.98 -16.81
N ALA A 144 -6.85 -5.50 -15.93
CA ALA A 144 -8.27 -5.34 -16.22
C ALA A 144 -8.84 -4.09 -15.53
N PRO A 145 -9.96 -3.54 -16.03
CA PRO A 145 -10.57 -2.36 -15.43
C PRO A 145 -11.05 -2.67 -14.01
N VAL A 146 -10.57 -1.87 -13.05
CA VAL A 146 -10.85 -2.08 -11.64
C VAL A 146 -12.02 -1.20 -11.18
N PRO A 147 -13.10 -1.79 -10.62
CA PRO A 147 -14.15 -1.01 -9.99
C PRO A 147 -13.65 -0.34 -8.70
N ALA A 148 -13.91 0.97 -8.56
CA ALA A 148 -13.45 1.77 -7.43
C ALA A 148 -13.90 1.23 -6.06
N LYS A 149 -15.03 0.51 -5.99
CA LYS A 149 -15.56 -0.08 -4.76
C LYS A 149 -14.56 -1.02 -4.07
N TYR A 150 -13.73 -1.73 -4.84
CA TYR A 150 -12.76 -2.69 -4.28
C TYR A 150 -11.47 -2.02 -3.80
N ILE A 151 -11.18 -0.79 -4.25
CA ILE A 151 -10.02 0.00 -3.81
C ILE A 151 -10.35 0.83 -2.56
N MET A 152 -11.63 1.16 -2.36
CA MET A 152 -12.08 2.00 -1.25
C MET A 152 -11.58 1.57 0.14
N PRO A 153 -11.51 0.27 0.50
CA PRO A 153 -10.95 -0.17 1.78
C PRO A 153 -9.49 0.28 1.99
N THR A 154 -8.70 0.38 0.91
CA THR A 154 -7.31 0.87 0.95
C THR A 154 -7.24 2.29 1.49
N LEU A 155 -8.22 3.15 1.20
CA LEU A 155 -8.26 4.51 1.76
C LEU A 155 -8.43 4.48 3.27
N GLY A 156 -9.27 3.58 3.80
CA GLY A 156 -9.46 3.39 5.23
C GLY A 156 -8.18 2.90 5.92
N PHE A 157 -7.55 1.86 5.37
CA PHE A 157 -6.28 1.35 5.88
C PHE A 157 -5.13 2.38 5.76
N GLY A 158 -5.10 3.17 4.69
CA GLY A 158 -4.14 4.25 4.49
C GLY A 158 -4.28 5.36 5.54
N VAL A 159 -5.52 5.76 5.87
CA VAL A 159 -5.78 6.71 6.96
C VAL A 159 -5.39 6.11 8.31
N LEU A 160 -5.73 4.84 8.56
CA LEU A 160 -5.31 4.13 9.77
C LEU A 160 -3.78 4.13 9.90
N TRP A 161 -3.07 3.88 8.80
CA TRP A 161 -1.61 3.93 8.77
C TRP A 161 -1.05 5.31 9.14
N LEU A 162 -1.61 6.38 8.59
CA LEU A 162 -1.23 7.75 8.98
C LEU A 162 -1.41 8.00 10.49
N VAL A 163 -2.51 7.51 11.07
CA VAL A 163 -2.77 7.62 12.51
C VAL A 163 -1.73 6.84 13.31
N VAL A 164 -1.45 5.59 12.93
CA VAL A 164 -0.44 4.75 13.59
C VAL A 164 0.95 5.39 13.57
N ASP A 165 1.36 5.94 12.42
CA ASP A 165 2.65 6.60 12.28
C ASP A 165 2.71 7.92 13.08
N GLU A 166 1.65 8.72 13.11
CA GLU A 166 1.61 9.92 13.96
C GLU A 166 1.64 9.59 15.45
N LEU A 167 0.92 8.54 15.89
CA LEU A 167 0.99 8.06 17.27
C LEU A 167 2.40 7.59 17.64
N ARG A 168 3.08 6.88 16.74
CA ARG A 168 4.49 6.49 16.90
C ARG A 168 5.38 7.72 17.09
N LYS A 169 5.27 8.73 16.23
CA LYS A 169 6.04 9.99 16.34
C LYS A 169 5.72 10.76 17.61
N LEU A 170 4.46 10.78 18.05
CA LEU A 170 4.04 11.41 19.31
C LEU A 170 4.67 10.69 20.50
N TYR A 171 4.67 9.36 20.50
CA TYR A 171 5.23 8.55 21.57
C TYR A 171 6.75 8.76 21.71
N ILE A 172 7.49 8.76 20.60
CA ILE A 172 8.95 9.00 20.59
C ILE A 172 9.28 10.40 21.12
N ARG A 173 8.48 11.42 20.78
CA ARG A 173 8.67 12.79 21.29
C ARG A 173 8.39 12.91 22.78
N LYS A 174 7.37 12.22 23.30
CA LYS A 174 6.99 12.28 24.71
C LYS A 174 7.90 11.44 25.61
N TYR A 175 8.40 10.30 25.10
CA TYR A 175 9.21 9.35 25.86
C TYR A 175 10.53 9.00 25.14
N PRO A 176 11.50 9.94 25.12
CA PRO A 176 12.74 9.78 24.35
C PRO A 176 13.64 8.64 24.85
N GLN A 177 13.51 8.21 26.11
CA GLN A 177 14.30 7.12 26.70
C GLN A 177 13.64 5.73 26.61
N SER A 178 12.46 5.63 26.00
CA SER A 178 11.73 4.36 25.88
C SER A 178 12.44 3.36 24.96
N ILE A 179 12.17 2.06 25.14
CA ILE A 179 12.67 0.99 24.25
C ILE A 179 12.20 1.22 22.82
N ILE A 180 10.97 1.73 22.64
CA ILE A 180 10.40 2.06 21.33
C ILE A 180 11.20 3.18 20.66
N SER A 181 11.63 4.21 21.39
CA SER A 181 12.52 5.27 20.87
C SER A 181 13.89 4.73 20.42
N LYS A 182 14.40 3.67 21.08
CA LYS A 182 15.67 3.03 20.72
C LYS A 182 15.56 2.14 19.47
N ILE A 183 14.37 1.63 19.15
CA ILE A 183 14.12 0.76 17.99
C ILE A 183 13.59 1.57 16.80
N ALA A 184 12.82 2.62 17.07
CA ALA A 184 12.22 3.45 16.06
C ALA A 184 13.26 4.26 15.27
N TRP A 185 13.03 4.31 13.97
CA TRP A 185 13.68 5.21 13.04
C TRP A 185 12.99 6.57 12.99
#